data_AF-A0A4P5UTW2-F1
#
_entry.id   AF-A0A4P5UTW2-F1
#
_cell.length_a   1.000
_cell.length_b   1.000
_cell.length_c   1.000
_cell.angle_alpha   90.00
_cell.angle_beta   90.00
_cell.angle_gamma   90.00
#
_symmetry.space_group_name_H-M   'P 1'
#
loop_
_entity.id
_entity.type
_entity.pdbx_description
1 polymer ?
#
loop_
_entity_poly.entity_id
_entity_poly.type
_entity_poly.pdbx_seq_one_letter_code
_entity_poly.pdbx_strand_id
1 'polypeptide(L)'
;MKVIVLASNNAHKVQEIQSIFTEYNLDIYIISQKEFLGDNNIDIEETGSTLQENAMIKADAIYSLTGLPVLADDTGLEVSSLDFAPGVYSARYAGEHGNDSANRNKLLIALAQKTDRTARFRTVLHYKDSHQSFSIDGICQGNIIDRERGNNGFGYDSLFIPIEQSLTFAEMSDISKNQISHRALAAKSMALHLSTIHHSHHIPQEIIYCILISVLASMNKAEELSRLLQKAFEYGYTYDMMYEALLQVYLFAGFPATLEALSVLHEVYGWQSNKKLEEYNVELFTQRGKATCKQIYTHVYDTMMNKLHMISPEISEWMIIEGYGKTLSRPGLSLQQRELCIIAILAAGNWKNQLYSHIRGALLLGIKPAIIKETCSYLLIYKLITEYHSAIAILSILTKDKTQ
;
A
#
# COMPACT_ATOMS: atom_id res chain seq x y z
N MET A 1 -1.01 -12.18 -2.66
CA MET A 1 -2.39 -11.84 -2.29
C MET A 1 -2.43 -10.97 -1.05
N LYS A 2 -2.78 -9.69 -1.19
CA LYS A 2 -3.04 -8.76 -0.08
C LYS A 2 -4.45 -9.00 0.45
N VAL A 3 -4.61 -9.06 1.76
CA VAL A 3 -5.94 -9.20 2.39
C VAL A 3 -6.45 -7.81 2.77
N ILE A 4 -7.70 -7.52 2.40
CA ILE A 4 -8.43 -6.34 2.86
C ILE A 4 -9.66 -6.82 3.62
N VAL A 5 -9.85 -6.30 4.83
CA VAL A 5 -11.05 -6.58 5.64
C VAL A 5 -12.18 -5.65 5.20
N LEU A 6 -13.34 -6.19 4.84
CA LEU A 6 -14.55 -5.42 4.64
C LEU A 6 -15.31 -5.29 5.96
N ALA A 7 -15.45 -4.06 6.45
CA ALA A 7 -16.22 -3.70 7.65
C ALA A 7 -17.74 -3.81 7.42
N SER A 8 -18.17 -5.03 7.10
CA SER A 8 -19.55 -5.40 6.81
C SER A 8 -19.76 -6.87 7.17
N ASN A 9 -20.90 -7.15 7.80
CA ASN A 9 -21.36 -8.52 8.07
C ASN A 9 -22.16 -9.12 6.89
N ASN A 10 -22.38 -8.36 5.81
CA ASN A 10 -23.16 -8.79 4.66
C ASN A 10 -22.28 -9.51 3.62
N ALA A 11 -22.46 -10.83 3.50
CA ALA A 11 -21.72 -11.67 2.56
C ALA A 11 -21.95 -11.32 1.08
N HIS A 12 -23.14 -10.83 0.71
CA HIS A 12 -23.40 -10.39 -0.67
C HIS A 12 -22.53 -9.19 -1.05
N LYS A 13 -22.33 -8.23 -0.14
CA LYS A 13 -21.45 -7.08 -0.39
C LYS A 13 -20.00 -7.51 -0.63
N VAL A 14 -19.53 -8.52 0.10
CA VAL A 14 -18.16 -9.07 -0.08
C VAL A 14 -18.02 -9.64 -1.49
N GLN A 15 -18.98 -10.46 -1.92
CA GLN A 15 -18.96 -11.08 -3.25
C GLN A 15 -19.02 -10.03 -4.38
N GLU A 16 -19.89 -9.01 -4.24
CA GLU A 16 -19.98 -7.90 -5.20
C GLU A 16 -18.63 -7.18 -5.36
N ILE A 17 -18.00 -6.79 -4.25
CA ILE A 17 -16.72 -6.06 -4.26
C ILE A 17 -15.58 -6.95 -4.77
N GLN A 18 -15.51 -8.21 -4.32
CA GLN A 18 -14.47 -9.15 -4.75
C GLN A 18 -14.52 -9.39 -6.26
N SER A 19 -15.71 -9.58 -6.83
CA SER A 19 -15.89 -9.77 -8.27
C SER A 19 -15.31 -8.59 -9.06
N ILE A 20 -15.64 -7.37 -8.63
CA ILE A 20 -15.14 -6.15 -9.28
C ILE A 20 -13.61 -6.04 -9.14
N PHE A 21 -13.05 -6.28 -7.96
CA PHE A 21 -11.60 -6.17 -7.75
C PHE A 21 -10.82 -7.19 -8.60
N THR A 22 -11.42 -8.37 -8.84
CA THR A 22 -10.86 -9.40 -9.71
C THR A 22 -10.80 -8.96 -11.16
N GLU A 23 -11.82 -8.25 -11.67
CA GLU A 23 -11.84 -7.69 -13.03
C GLU A 23 -10.70 -6.69 -13.29
N TYR A 24 -10.22 -6.01 -12.24
CA TYR A 24 -9.11 -5.05 -12.32
C TYR A 24 -7.72 -5.71 -12.12
N ASN A 25 -7.64 -7.05 -12.10
CA ASN A 25 -6.40 -7.83 -11.90
C ASN A 25 -5.63 -7.42 -10.63
N LEU A 26 -6.34 -7.01 -9.58
CA LEU A 26 -5.73 -6.73 -8.28
C LEU A 26 -5.49 -8.05 -7.55
N ASP A 27 -4.26 -8.27 -7.07
CA ASP A 27 -3.91 -9.39 -6.19
C ASP A 27 -4.42 -9.13 -4.76
N ILE A 28 -5.74 -8.96 -4.63
CA ILE A 28 -6.47 -8.58 -3.42
C ILE A 28 -7.54 -9.62 -3.11
N TYR A 29 -7.58 -10.05 -1.86
CA TYR A 29 -8.64 -10.89 -1.29
C TYR A 29 -9.42 -10.10 -0.24
N ILE A 30 -10.72 -9.95 -0.47
CA ILE A 30 -11.66 -9.28 0.44
C ILE A 30 -12.23 -10.33 1.39
N ILE A 31 -12.00 -10.13 2.69
CA ILE A 31 -12.57 -10.95 3.76
C ILE A 31 -13.56 -10.13 4.57
N SER A 32 -14.70 -10.69 4.96
CA SER A 32 -15.64 -9.97 5.84
C SER A 32 -15.07 -9.78 7.24
N GLN A 33 -15.47 -8.71 7.95
CA GLN A 33 -15.09 -8.52 9.35
C GLN A 33 -15.52 -9.71 10.22
N LYS A 34 -16.69 -10.30 9.94
CA LYS A 34 -17.22 -11.45 10.69
C LYS A 34 -16.33 -12.67 10.54
N GLU A 35 -15.94 -12.97 9.31
CA GLU A 35 -15.06 -14.09 9.00
C GLU A 35 -13.66 -13.88 9.57
N PHE A 36 -13.15 -12.66 9.51
CA PHE A 36 -11.82 -12.34 10.02
C PHE A 36 -11.75 -12.33 11.56
N LEU A 37 -12.74 -11.73 12.24
CA LEU A 37 -12.76 -11.56 13.70
C LEU A 37 -13.35 -12.75 14.45
N GLY A 38 -14.16 -13.59 13.80
CA GLY A 38 -14.83 -14.74 14.43
C GLY A 38 -15.67 -14.31 15.64
N ASP A 39 -15.41 -14.92 16.80
CA ASP A 39 -16.11 -14.62 18.06
C ASP A 39 -15.86 -13.21 18.60
N ASN A 40 -14.84 -12.51 18.10
CA ASN A 40 -14.53 -11.11 18.46
C ASN A 40 -15.20 -10.10 17.52
N ASN A 41 -16.17 -10.52 16.70
CA ASN A 41 -16.87 -9.60 15.82
C ASN A 41 -17.64 -8.56 16.64
N ILE A 42 -17.60 -7.31 16.19
CA ILE A 42 -18.25 -6.19 16.85
C ILE A 42 -19.29 -5.56 15.93
N ASP A 43 -20.38 -5.07 16.53
CA ASP A 43 -21.25 -4.12 15.87
C ASP A 43 -20.70 -2.71 16.10
N ILE A 44 -20.55 -1.95 15.02
CA ILE A 44 -19.96 -0.63 15.05
C ILE A 44 -21.09 0.39 15.01
N GLU A 45 -21.13 1.28 16.00
CA GLU A 45 -22.16 2.31 16.09
C GLU A 45 -21.92 3.42 15.05
N GLU A 46 -22.91 3.64 14.18
CA GLU A 46 -22.91 4.66 13.14
C GLU A 46 -23.41 6.01 13.69
N THR A 47 -22.49 6.74 14.33
CA THR A 47 -22.76 8.05 14.97
C THR A 47 -22.55 9.25 14.04
N GLY A 48 -22.15 9.01 12.79
CA GLY A 48 -21.90 10.05 11.80
C GLY A 48 -23.17 10.75 11.33
N SER A 49 -23.02 12.00 10.93
CA SER A 49 -24.06 12.83 10.32
C SER A 49 -24.11 12.68 8.79
N THR A 50 -23.09 12.05 8.20
CA THR A 50 -22.99 11.80 6.75
C THR A 50 -22.61 10.34 6.46
N LEU A 51 -22.92 9.88 5.24
CA LEU A 51 -22.50 8.56 4.75
C LEU A 51 -20.98 8.38 4.83
N GLN A 52 -20.23 9.45 4.57
CA GLN A 52 -18.77 9.42 4.63
C GLN A 52 -18.25 9.23 6.05
N GLU A 53 -18.83 9.93 7.03
CA GLU A 53 -18.46 9.78 8.44
C GLU A 53 -18.73 8.37 8.93
N ASN A 54 -19.89 7.79 8.61
CA ASN A 54 -20.22 6.41 8.99
C ASN A 54 -19.28 5.39 8.36
N ALA A 55 -18.99 5.51 7.06
CA ALA A 55 -18.04 4.63 6.39
C ALA A 55 -16.64 4.73 7.03
N MET A 56 -16.18 5.94 7.34
CA MET A 56 -14.90 6.17 8.03
C MET A 56 -14.88 5.58 9.44
N ILE A 57 -15.93 5.81 10.25
CA ILE A 57 -16.05 5.25 11.61
C ILE A 57 -15.93 3.72 11.58
N LYS A 58 -16.61 3.07 10.62
CA LYS A 58 -16.53 1.62 10.44
C LYS A 58 -15.13 1.15 10.05
N ALA A 59 -14.50 1.84 9.10
CA ALA A 59 -13.14 1.51 8.70
C ALA A 59 -12.14 1.68 9.85
N ASP A 60 -12.26 2.78 10.61
CA ASP A 60 -11.39 3.11 11.73
C ASP A 60 -11.49 2.09 12.87
N ALA A 61 -12.70 1.65 13.20
CA ALA A 61 -12.94 0.66 14.24
C ALA A 61 -12.29 -0.69 13.88
N ILE A 62 -12.54 -1.20 12.66
CA ILE A 62 -11.95 -2.46 12.21
C ILE A 62 -10.44 -2.35 12.02
N TYR A 63 -9.94 -1.22 11.51
CA TYR A 63 -8.50 -1.01 11.37
C TYR A 63 -7.80 -1.02 12.73
N SER A 64 -8.41 -0.40 13.75
CA SER A 64 -7.85 -0.37 15.11
C SER A 64 -7.77 -1.76 15.75
N LEU A 65 -8.70 -2.66 15.40
CA LEU A 65 -8.72 -4.04 15.91
C LEU A 65 -7.76 -4.97 15.15
N THR A 66 -7.63 -4.79 13.84
CA THR A 66 -6.97 -5.76 12.96
C THR A 66 -5.57 -5.33 12.52
N GLY A 67 -5.31 -4.02 12.43
CA GLY A 67 -4.10 -3.46 11.82
C GLY A 67 -3.96 -3.75 10.32
N LEU A 68 -4.97 -4.33 9.69
CA LEU A 68 -4.99 -4.67 8.26
C LEU A 68 -5.67 -3.57 7.45
N PRO A 69 -5.40 -3.44 6.15
CA PRO A 69 -6.18 -2.58 5.27
C PRO A 69 -7.68 -2.91 5.35
N VAL A 70 -8.51 -1.87 5.42
CA VAL A 70 -9.95 -1.99 5.59
C VAL A 70 -10.69 -1.25 4.49
N LEU A 71 -11.77 -1.86 4.00
CA LEU A 71 -12.83 -1.20 3.25
C LEU A 71 -14.09 -1.13 4.11
N ALA A 72 -14.82 -0.02 4.05
CA ALA A 72 -16.11 0.12 4.69
C ALA A 72 -17.05 0.88 3.77
N ASP A 73 -18.29 0.43 3.64
CA ASP A 73 -19.31 1.11 2.83
C ASP A 73 -20.41 1.70 3.70
N ASP A 74 -20.92 2.88 3.35
CA ASP A 74 -22.22 3.34 3.81
C ASP A 74 -23.08 3.80 2.63
N THR A 75 -24.37 3.53 2.69
CA THR A 75 -25.28 3.66 1.55
C THR A 75 -26.58 4.34 1.94
N GLY A 76 -27.01 5.31 1.13
CA GLY A 76 -28.28 6.01 1.32
C GLY A 76 -29.04 6.24 0.02
N LEU A 77 -30.36 6.33 0.14
CA LEU A 77 -31.25 6.90 -0.86
C LEU A 77 -31.44 8.38 -0.55
N GLU A 78 -31.24 9.24 -1.55
CA GLU A 78 -31.38 10.68 -1.43
C GLU A 78 -32.43 11.16 -2.45
N VAL A 79 -33.52 11.78 -1.97
CA VAL A 79 -34.62 12.25 -2.83
C VAL A 79 -34.66 13.77 -2.86
N SER A 80 -34.62 14.34 -4.07
CA SER A 80 -34.44 15.78 -4.29
C SER A 80 -35.55 16.61 -3.66
N SER A 81 -36.79 16.18 -3.80
CA SER A 81 -37.98 16.89 -3.28
C SER A 81 -38.16 16.80 -1.76
N LEU A 82 -37.30 16.04 -1.08
CA LEU A 82 -37.29 15.80 0.37
C LEU A 82 -35.98 16.27 1.01
N ASP A 83 -35.30 17.24 0.40
CA ASP A 83 -34.01 17.77 0.88
C ASP A 83 -32.97 16.65 1.10
N PHE A 84 -32.93 15.70 0.16
CA PHE A 84 -32.10 14.50 0.17
C PHE A 84 -32.40 13.48 1.28
N ALA A 85 -33.51 13.62 2.01
CA ALA A 85 -34.00 12.55 2.87
C ALA A 85 -34.44 11.32 2.02
N PRO A 86 -34.27 10.08 2.54
CA PRO A 86 -33.79 9.73 3.88
C PRO A 86 -32.27 9.87 4.12
N GLY A 87 -31.43 9.86 3.08
CA GLY A 87 -29.99 10.05 3.17
C GLY A 87 -29.32 9.03 4.10
N VAL A 88 -28.50 9.51 5.04
CA VAL A 88 -27.83 8.69 6.06
C VAL A 88 -28.81 7.89 6.95
N TYR A 89 -30.07 8.31 7.03
CA TYR A 89 -31.11 7.63 7.80
C TYR A 89 -31.85 6.55 7.01
N SER A 90 -31.38 6.19 5.81
CA SER A 90 -32.07 5.26 4.90
C SER A 90 -32.51 3.94 5.55
N ALA A 91 -31.65 3.31 6.35
CA ALA A 91 -31.96 2.04 7.01
C ALA A 91 -32.95 2.18 8.18
N ARG A 92 -33.09 3.39 8.74
CA ARG A 92 -33.92 3.70 9.92
C ARG A 92 -34.93 4.82 9.65
N TYR A 93 -35.35 4.98 8.40
CA TYR A 93 -36.17 6.13 8.00
C TYR A 93 -37.51 6.14 8.73
N ALA A 94 -38.10 4.97 8.97
CA ALA A 94 -39.32 4.76 9.73
C ALA A 94 -39.09 4.60 11.25
N GLY A 95 -37.88 4.87 11.76
CA GLY A 95 -37.52 4.83 13.18
C GLY A 95 -36.75 3.56 13.56
N GLU A 96 -37.30 2.38 13.26
CA GLU A 96 -36.62 1.11 13.51
C GLU A 96 -35.64 0.77 12.38
N HIS A 97 -34.47 0.26 12.74
CA HIS A 97 -33.43 -0.12 11.77
C HIS A 97 -33.82 -1.41 11.03
N GLY A 98 -33.72 -1.40 9.69
CA GLY A 98 -33.90 -2.59 8.84
C GLY A 98 -35.34 -2.97 8.50
N ASN A 99 -36.34 -2.16 8.89
CA ASN A 99 -37.73 -2.39 8.49
C ASN A 99 -38.03 -1.79 7.11
N ASP A 100 -37.58 -2.49 6.06
CA ASP A 100 -37.66 -2.01 4.67
C ASP A 100 -39.09 -1.66 4.22
N SER A 101 -40.09 -2.45 4.63
CA SER A 101 -41.50 -2.17 4.30
C SER A 101 -41.99 -0.86 4.93
N ALA A 102 -41.68 -0.63 6.21
CA ALA A 102 -42.04 0.62 6.88
C ALA A 102 -41.31 1.82 6.27
N ASN A 103 -40.03 1.65 5.94
CA ASN A 103 -39.19 2.65 5.28
C ASN A 103 -39.77 3.07 3.92
N ARG A 104 -40.13 2.09 3.07
CA ARG A 104 -40.77 2.34 1.76
C ARG A 104 -42.13 3.01 1.89
N ASN A 105 -42.98 2.54 2.80
CA ASN A 105 -44.28 3.16 3.04
C ASN A 105 -44.17 4.62 3.47
N LYS A 106 -43.25 4.93 4.40
CA LYS A 106 -42.99 6.31 4.82
C LYS A 106 -42.51 7.18 3.66
N LEU A 107 -41.64 6.65 2.80
CA LEU A 107 -41.17 7.34 1.60
C LEU A 107 -42.32 7.66 0.63
N LEU A 108 -43.17 6.68 0.34
CA LEU A 108 -44.32 6.88 -0.57
C LEU A 108 -45.29 7.92 -0.03
N ILE A 109 -45.57 7.91 1.27
CA ILE A 109 -46.41 8.92 1.93
C ILE A 109 -45.78 10.31 1.79
N ALA A 110 -44.48 10.44 2.05
CA ALA A 110 -43.76 11.72 1.93
C ALA A 110 -43.76 12.28 0.50
N LEU A 111 -43.82 11.39 -0.51
CA LEU A 111 -43.84 11.76 -1.93
C LEU A 111 -45.23 11.87 -2.55
N ALA A 112 -46.31 11.60 -1.81
CA ALA A 112 -47.67 11.53 -2.37
C ALA A 112 -48.13 12.81 -3.08
N GLN A 113 -47.65 13.98 -2.64
CA GLN A 113 -47.98 15.30 -3.21
C GLN A 113 -46.79 15.96 -3.93
N LYS A 114 -45.71 15.21 -4.19
CA LYS A 114 -44.49 15.72 -4.84
C LYS A 114 -44.48 15.29 -6.29
N THR A 115 -44.35 16.26 -7.20
CA THR A 115 -44.23 16.01 -8.65
C THR A 115 -42.81 15.64 -9.04
N ASP A 116 -41.82 16.24 -8.39
CA ASP A 116 -40.43 15.83 -8.49
C ASP A 116 -40.21 14.58 -7.63
N ARG A 117 -39.80 13.49 -8.29
CA ARG A 117 -39.46 12.21 -7.65
C ARG A 117 -38.04 11.78 -8.03
N THR A 118 -37.22 12.70 -8.52
CA THR A 118 -35.82 12.44 -8.83
C THR A 118 -35.07 12.09 -7.56
N ALA A 119 -34.36 10.98 -7.61
CA ALA A 119 -33.63 10.42 -6.50
C ALA A 119 -32.28 9.88 -6.95
N ARG A 120 -31.40 9.63 -6.00
CA ARG A 120 -30.17 8.91 -6.25
C ARG A 120 -29.87 7.96 -5.11
N PHE A 121 -29.39 6.78 -5.46
CA PHE A 121 -28.64 5.98 -4.50
C PHE A 121 -27.20 6.44 -4.49
N ARG A 122 -26.63 6.56 -3.29
CA ARG A 122 -25.24 6.94 -3.08
C ARG A 122 -24.59 5.94 -2.13
N THR A 123 -23.49 5.33 -2.56
CA THR A 123 -22.58 4.57 -1.68
C THR A 123 -21.31 5.37 -1.52
N VAL A 124 -20.88 5.59 -0.28
CA VAL A 124 -19.51 5.97 0.03
C VAL A 124 -18.74 4.71 0.39
N LEU A 125 -17.66 4.43 -0.32
CA LEU A 125 -16.71 3.38 0.01
C LEU A 125 -15.42 4.02 0.56
N HIS A 126 -15.14 3.78 1.82
CA HIS A 126 -13.96 4.29 2.52
C HIS A 126 -12.88 3.21 2.57
N TYR A 127 -11.65 3.57 2.24
CA TYR A 127 -10.47 2.72 2.37
C TYR A 127 -9.53 3.29 3.43
N LYS A 128 -8.96 2.42 4.26
CA LYS A 128 -7.95 2.76 5.27
C LYS A 128 -6.83 1.74 5.32
N ASP A 129 -5.59 2.20 5.35
CA ASP A 129 -4.42 1.41 5.72
C ASP A 129 -3.47 2.22 6.64
N SER A 130 -2.22 1.76 6.80
CA SER A 130 -1.19 2.41 7.61
C SER A 130 -0.67 3.74 7.07
N HIS A 131 -1.01 4.09 5.82
CA HIS A 131 -0.44 5.21 5.08
C HIS A 131 -1.49 6.19 4.57
N GLN A 132 -2.70 5.72 4.29
CA GLN A 132 -3.74 6.49 3.64
C GLN A 132 -5.13 6.13 4.17
N SER A 133 -6.01 7.13 4.15
CA SER A 133 -7.43 7.02 4.50
C SER A 133 -8.19 7.98 3.59
N PHE A 134 -9.10 7.43 2.78
CA PHE A 134 -9.85 8.21 1.79
C PHE A 134 -11.18 7.54 1.44
N SER A 135 -12.10 8.34 0.92
CA SER A 135 -13.43 7.91 0.49
C SER A 135 -13.64 8.10 -1.01
N ILE A 136 -14.40 7.21 -1.62
CA ILE A 136 -14.86 7.31 -3.00
C ILE A 136 -16.38 7.12 -3.05
N ASP A 137 -17.05 8.00 -3.79
CA ASP A 137 -18.48 7.95 -4.03
C ASP A 137 -18.82 7.10 -5.27
N GLY A 138 -19.90 6.34 -5.16
CA GLY A 138 -20.63 5.80 -6.29
C GLY A 138 -22.07 6.27 -6.24
N ILE A 139 -22.56 6.85 -7.33
CA ILE A 139 -23.88 7.47 -7.41
C ILE A 139 -24.63 6.86 -8.58
N CYS A 140 -25.84 6.37 -8.32
CA CYS A 140 -26.78 5.95 -9.34
C CYS A 140 -28.00 6.87 -9.29
N GLN A 141 -28.22 7.64 -10.35
CA GLN A 141 -29.36 8.54 -10.48
C GLN A 141 -30.59 7.78 -11.00
N GLY A 142 -31.77 8.21 -10.58
CA GLY A 142 -33.03 7.58 -10.96
C GLY A 142 -34.25 8.33 -10.46
N ASN A 143 -35.38 7.65 -10.44
CA ASN A 143 -36.65 8.18 -9.98
C ASN A 143 -37.37 7.19 -9.07
N ILE A 144 -38.16 7.72 -8.13
CA ILE A 144 -39.02 6.91 -7.26
C ILE A 144 -40.39 6.71 -7.91
N ILE A 145 -40.81 5.47 -8.08
CA ILE A 145 -42.17 5.15 -8.55
C ILE A 145 -43.20 5.18 -7.43
N ASP A 146 -44.48 5.17 -7.79
CA ASP A 146 -45.63 5.29 -6.89
C ASP A 146 -46.06 3.97 -6.26
N ARG A 147 -45.64 2.83 -6.83
CA ARG A 147 -45.97 1.48 -6.36
C ARG A 147 -44.76 0.57 -6.47
N GLU A 148 -44.61 -0.34 -5.51
CA GLU A 148 -43.55 -1.33 -5.53
C GLU A 148 -43.66 -2.25 -6.75
N ARG A 149 -42.52 -2.53 -7.40
CA ARG A 149 -42.41 -3.54 -8.45
C ARG A 149 -41.13 -4.35 -8.27
N GLY A 150 -41.21 -5.65 -8.54
CA GLY A 150 -40.10 -6.59 -8.38
C GLY A 150 -39.99 -7.14 -6.96
N ASN A 151 -39.33 -8.29 -6.84
CA ASN A 151 -39.16 -9.03 -5.58
C ASN A 151 -37.69 -9.27 -5.21
N ASN A 152 -36.74 -8.86 -6.06
CA ASN A 152 -35.31 -9.00 -5.80
C ASN A 152 -34.78 -7.82 -4.99
N GLY A 153 -33.56 -7.96 -4.46
CA GLY A 153 -32.90 -6.86 -3.74
C GLY A 153 -33.51 -6.57 -2.37
N PHE A 154 -33.30 -5.35 -1.88
CA PHE A 154 -33.70 -4.94 -0.52
C PHE A 154 -33.91 -3.43 -0.41
N GLY A 155 -34.33 -2.95 0.76
CA GLY A 155 -34.50 -1.52 1.02
C GLY A 155 -35.53 -0.89 0.09
N TYR A 156 -35.07 0.07 -0.71
CA TYR A 156 -35.89 0.85 -1.65
C TYR A 156 -35.79 0.36 -3.10
N ASP A 157 -35.14 -0.78 -3.35
CA ASP A 157 -34.92 -1.32 -4.71
C ASP A 157 -36.23 -1.48 -5.50
N SER A 158 -37.33 -1.85 -4.85
CA SER A 158 -38.66 -2.03 -5.48
C SER A 158 -39.34 -0.73 -5.87
N LEU A 159 -38.78 0.42 -5.47
CA LEU A 159 -39.30 1.75 -5.77
C LEU A 159 -38.37 2.59 -6.64
N PHE A 160 -37.15 2.14 -6.93
CA PHE A 160 -36.16 2.95 -7.62
C PHE A 160 -35.95 2.47 -9.06
N ILE A 161 -36.20 3.35 -10.03
CA ILE A 161 -35.86 3.14 -11.44
C ILE A 161 -34.64 3.99 -11.79
N PRO A 162 -33.49 3.38 -12.16
CA PRO A 162 -32.34 4.12 -12.65
C PRO A 162 -32.65 4.91 -13.93
N ILE A 163 -31.93 6.00 -14.17
CA ILE A 163 -32.02 6.74 -15.43
C ILE A 163 -31.80 5.78 -16.61
N GLU A 164 -32.56 5.99 -17.69
CA GLU A 164 -32.51 5.19 -18.93
C GLU A 164 -32.93 3.71 -18.78
N GLN A 165 -33.49 3.33 -17.64
CA GLN A 165 -34.03 1.99 -17.41
C GLN A 165 -35.56 2.03 -17.28
N SER A 166 -36.22 0.91 -17.60
CA SER A 166 -37.67 0.74 -17.41
C SER A 166 -38.01 -0.12 -16.18
N LEU A 167 -37.03 -0.89 -15.70
CA LEU A 167 -37.14 -1.81 -14.58
C LEU A 167 -36.70 -1.13 -13.28
N THR A 168 -37.34 -1.48 -12.16
CA THR A 168 -36.79 -1.16 -10.84
C THR A 168 -35.55 -2.00 -10.56
N PHE A 169 -34.72 -1.61 -9.58
CA PHE A 169 -33.64 -2.49 -9.12
C PHE A 169 -34.13 -3.85 -8.63
N ALA A 170 -35.34 -3.95 -8.08
CA ALA A 170 -35.93 -5.23 -7.66
C ALA A 170 -36.48 -6.09 -8.82
N GLU A 171 -36.61 -5.53 -10.01
CA GLU A 171 -36.97 -6.24 -11.25
C GLU A 171 -35.73 -6.68 -12.05
N MET A 172 -34.56 -6.11 -11.77
CA MET A 172 -33.30 -6.46 -12.43
C MET A 172 -32.72 -7.78 -11.89
N SER A 173 -31.91 -8.44 -12.72
CA SER A 173 -31.01 -9.50 -12.27
C SER A 173 -29.80 -8.89 -11.54
N ASP A 174 -29.14 -9.67 -10.68
CA ASP A 174 -27.94 -9.23 -9.98
C ASP A 174 -26.83 -8.79 -10.96
N ILE A 175 -26.70 -9.48 -12.09
CA ILE A 175 -25.73 -9.15 -13.15
C ILE A 175 -26.01 -7.75 -13.72
N SER A 176 -27.24 -7.47 -14.13
CA SER A 176 -27.61 -6.18 -14.72
C SER A 176 -27.52 -5.05 -13.69
N LYS A 177 -27.96 -5.31 -12.45
CA LYS A 177 -27.85 -4.34 -11.35
C LYS A 177 -26.39 -4.00 -11.04
N ASN A 178 -25.50 -5.00 -10.97
CA ASN A 178 -24.08 -4.81 -10.68
C ASN A 178 -23.31 -4.04 -11.76
N GLN A 179 -23.90 -3.82 -12.94
CA GLN A 179 -23.27 -2.97 -13.95
C GLN A 179 -23.43 -1.48 -13.63
N ILE A 180 -24.57 -1.08 -13.05
CA ILE A 180 -25.00 0.32 -12.92
C ILE A 180 -25.28 0.76 -11.47
N SER A 181 -25.23 -0.14 -10.51
CA SER A 181 -25.52 0.19 -9.11
C SER A 181 -24.47 1.14 -8.54
N HIS A 182 -24.94 2.03 -7.66
CA HIS A 182 -24.13 2.95 -6.87
C HIS A 182 -22.96 2.25 -6.16
N ARG A 183 -23.16 1.07 -5.55
CA ARG A 183 -22.07 0.30 -4.92
C ARG A 183 -21.06 -0.21 -5.95
N ALA A 184 -21.52 -0.75 -7.08
CA ALA A 184 -20.62 -1.22 -8.12
C ALA A 184 -19.79 -0.08 -8.72
N LEU A 185 -20.39 1.10 -8.91
CA LEU A 185 -19.69 2.31 -9.36
C LEU A 185 -18.62 2.77 -8.34
N ALA A 186 -18.95 2.75 -7.04
CA ALA A 186 -17.99 3.05 -5.97
C ALA A 186 -16.83 2.04 -5.97
N ALA A 187 -17.14 0.74 -6.04
CA ALA A 187 -16.15 -0.33 -6.04
C ALA A 187 -15.26 -0.33 -7.28
N LYS A 188 -15.80 -0.07 -8.48
CA LYS A 188 -15.02 0.07 -9.72
C LYS A 188 -14.05 1.25 -9.62
N SER A 189 -14.54 2.39 -9.13
CA SER A 189 -13.72 3.59 -8.93
C SER A 189 -12.63 3.37 -7.88
N MET A 190 -12.95 2.66 -6.79
CA MET A 190 -11.99 2.24 -5.78
C MET A 190 -10.95 1.27 -6.32
N ALA A 191 -11.36 0.23 -7.06
CA ALA A 191 -10.45 -0.72 -7.68
C ALA A 191 -9.50 -0.03 -8.67
N LEU A 192 -10.01 0.88 -9.49
CA LEU A 192 -9.19 1.70 -10.39
C LEU A 192 -8.21 2.59 -9.60
N HIS A 193 -8.67 3.24 -8.53
CA HIS A 193 -7.80 4.10 -7.73
C HIS A 193 -6.71 3.28 -7.04
N LEU A 194 -7.06 2.16 -6.41
CA LEU A 194 -6.12 1.24 -5.79
C LEU A 194 -5.16 0.63 -6.81
N SER A 195 -5.59 0.32 -8.03
CA SER A 195 -4.68 -0.15 -9.09
C SER A 195 -3.67 0.93 -9.48
N THR A 196 -4.09 2.19 -9.59
CA THR A 196 -3.17 3.31 -9.85
C THR A 196 -2.18 3.56 -8.71
N ILE A 197 -2.61 3.45 -7.45
CA ILE A 197 -1.71 3.55 -6.28
C ILE A 197 -0.75 2.35 -6.25
N HIS A 198 -1.26 1.14 -6.47
CA HIS A 198 -0.46 -0.08 -6.46
C HIS A 198 0.57 -0.14 -7.59
N HIS A 199 0.34 0.53 -8.73
CA HIS A 199 1.27 0.54 -9.86
C HIS A 199 2.26 1.72 -9.89
N SER A 200 2.02 2.84 -9.20
CA SER A 200 2.78 4.07 -9.45
C SER A 200 3.96 4.36 -8.50
N HIS A 201 4.05 3.67 -7.36
CA HIS A 201 5.04 3.98 -6.32
C HIS A 201 5.52 2.78 -5.50
N HIS A 202 5.42 1.53 -5.98
CA HIS A 202 5.88 0.37 -5.23
C HIS A 202 7.31 -0.06 -5.58
N ILE A 203 8.08 -0.40 -4.55
CA ILE A 203 9.31 -1.17 -4.69
C ILE A 203 8.92 -2.58 -5.19
N PRO A 204 9.53 -3.10 -6.27
CA PRO A 204 9.28 -4.47 -6.72
C PRO A 204 9.53 -5.46 -5.59
N GLN A 205 8.72 -6.53 -5.51
CA GLN A 205 8.73 -7.44 -4.37
C GLN A 205 10.12 -8.05 -4.12
N GLU A 206 10.80 -8.44 -5.18
CA GLU A 206 12.17 -8.94 -5.15
C GLU A 206 13.16 -7.95 -4.52
N ILE A 207 12.95 -6.64 -4.72
CA ILE A 207 13.79 -5.59 -4.12
C ILE A 207 13.44 -5.37 -2.64
N ILE A 208 12.17 -5.52 -2.25
CA ILE A 208 11.78 -5.54 -0.83
C ILE A 208 12.53 -6.67 -0.11
N TYR A 209 12.62 -7.85 -0.72
CA TYR A 209 13.38 -8.97 -0.16
C TYR A 209 14.88 -8.62 -0.03
N CYS A 210 15.50 -8.03 -1.06
CA CYS A 210 16.89 -7.55 -0.95
C CYS A 210 17.08 -6.59 0.22
N ILE A 211 16.17 -5.62 0.40
CA ILE A 211 16.21 -4.63 1.48
C ILE A 211 16.13 -5.33 2.86
N LEU A 212 15.10 -6.16 3.06
CA LEU A 212 14.86 -6.82 4.34
C LEU A 212 15.97 -7.80 4.71
N ILE A 213 16.46 -8.58 3.75
CA ILE A 213 17.59 -9.52 3.92
C ILE A 213 18.86 -8.76 4.31
N SER A 214 19.15 -7.63 3.65
CA SER A 214 20.31 -6.79 3.98
C SER A 214 20.25 -6.27 5.41
N VAL A 215 19.07 -5.84 5.87
CA VAL A 215 18.89 -5.35 7.25
C VAL A 215 18.97 -6.47 8.27
N LEU A 216 18.27 -7.58 8.06
CA LEU A 216 18.32 -8.74 8.97
C LEU A 216 19.75 -9.25 9.13
N ALA A 217 20.50 -9.33 8.03
CA ALA A 217 21.92 -9.66 8.04
C ALA A 217 22.75 -8.66 8.84
N SER A 218 22.55 -7.36 8.64
CA SER A 218 23.28 -6.31 9.39
C SER A 218 23.01 -6.34 10.90
N MET A 219 21.84 -6.85 11.31
CA MET A 219 21.42 -6.99 12.71
C MET A 219 21.76 -8.37 13.31
N ASN A 220 22.42 -9.24 12.55
CA ASN A 220 22.71 -10.63 12.91
C ASN A 220 21.47 -11.45 13.35
N LYS A 221 20.37 -11.32 12.62
CA LYS A 221 19.12 -12.07 12.87
C LYS A 221 19.06 -13.32 11.99
N ALA A 222 19.90 -14.32 12.29
CA ALA A 222 20.11 -15.48 11.44
C ALA A 222 18.84 -16.33 11.19
N GLU A 223 18.00 -16.53 12.20
CA GLU A 223 16.76 -17.32 12.07
C GLU A 223 15.73 -16.65 11.15
N GLU A 224 15.49 -15.35 11.36
CA GLU A 224 14.58 -14.57 10.53
C GLU A 224 15.12 -14.41 9.10
N LEU A 225 16.43 -14.21 8.97
CA LEU A 225 17.12 -14.18 7.68
C LEU A 225 16.92 -15.49 6.91
N SER A 226 17.11 -16.64 7.57
CA SER A 226 16.92 -17.97 6.98
C SER A 226 15.48 -18.16 6.49
N ARG A 227 14.48 -17.84 7.32
CA ARG A 227 13.05 -17.90 6.92
C ARG A 227 12.74 -17.00 5.73
N LEU A 228 13.30 -15.80 5.68
CA LEU A 228 13.05 -14.87 4.59
C LEU A 228 13.73 -15.33 3.29
N LEU A 229 14.94 -15.88 3.37
CA LEU A 229 15.65 -16.46 2.24
C LEU A 229 14.94 -17.71 1.69
N GLN A 230 14.36 -18.55 2.55
CA GLN A 230 13.55 -19.70 2.12
C GLN A 230 12.35 -19.24 1.29
N LYS A 231 11.63 -18.21 1.76
CA LYS A 231 10.53 -17.61 0.99
C LYS A 231 11.02 -16.99 -0.32
N ALA A 232 12.15 -16.29 -0.31
CA ALA A 232 12.73 -15.74 -1.54
C ALA A 232 13.01 -16.84 -2.58
N PHE A 233 13.52 -17.98 -2.12
CA PHE A 233 13.79 -19.15 -2.96
C PHE A 233 12.49 -19.74 -3.53
N GLU A 234 11.45 -19.89 -2.70
CA GLU A 234 10.12 -20.35 -3.13
C GLU A 234 9.49 -19.41 -4.17
N TYR A 235 9.72 -18.11 -4.07
CA TYR A 235 9.29 -17.11 -5.08
C TYR A 235 10.16 -17.09 -6.35
N GLY A 236 11.21 -17.90 -6.42
CA GLY A 236 12.10 -17.98 -7.57
C GLY A 236 13.09 -16.83 -7.70
N TYR A 237 13.34 -16.07 -6.62
CA TYR A 237 14.40 -15.05 -6.62
C TYR A 237 15.76 -15.74 -6.65
N THR A 238 16.73 -15.16 -7.35
CA THR A 238 17.98 -15.87 -7.67
C THR A 238 19.01 -15.75 -6.54
N TYR A 239 19.89 -16.75 -6.42
CA TYR A 239 21.05 -16.70 -5.52
C TYR A 239 21.87 -15.43 -5.74
N ASP A 240 22.16 -15.11 -7.00
CA ASP A 240 22.97 -13.94 -7.38
C ASP A 240 22.36 -12.63 -6.87
N MET A 241 21.03 -12.50 -6.92
CA MET A 241 20.34 -11.30 -6.46
C MET A 241 20.45 -11.13 -4.94
N MET A 242 20.25 -12.23 -4.20
CA MET A 242 20.38 -12.22 -2.73
C MET A 242 21.82 -12.00 -2.29
N TYR A 243 22.77 -12.60 -3.00
CA TYR A 243 24.20 -12.44 -2.78
C TYR A 243 24.65 -10.98 -2.95
N GLU A 244 24.23 -10.31 -4.04
CA GLU A 244 24.58 -8.90 -4.29
C GLU A 244 23.96 -7.94 -3.26
N ALA A 245 22.78 -8.28 -2.71
CA ALA A 245 22.18 -7.54 -1.60
C ALA A 245 23.01 -7.71 -0.30
N LEU A 246 23.37 -8.95 0.05
CA LEU A 246 24.18 -9.25 1.23
C LEU A 246 25.59 -8.66 1.16
N LEU A 247 26.18 -8.50 -0.03
CA LEU A 247 27.45 -7.78 -0.17
C LEU A 247 27.39 -6.31 0.25
N GLN A 248 26.21 -5.68 0.35
CA GLN A 248 26.11 -4.32 0.89
C GLN A 248 26.38 -4.30 2.40
N VAL A 249 26.07 -5.40 3.12
CA VAL A 249 26.29 -5.54 4.56
C VAL A 249 27.78 -5.41 4.89
N TYR A 250 28.67 -5.84 4.00
CA TYR A 250 30.12 -5.76 4.19
C TYR A 250 30.60 -4.34 4.48
N LEU A 251 30.10 -3.35 3.74
CA LEU A 251 30.56 -1.97 3.87
C LEU A 251 29.99 -1.25 5.10
N PHE A 252 28.82 -1.67 5.58
CA PHE A 252 28.05 -0.92 6.59
C PHE A 252 27.88 -1.66 7.93
N ALA A 253 28.12 -2.96 7.96
CA ALA A 253 28.09 -3.81 9.16
C ALA A 253 29.29 -4.78 9.25
N GLY A 254 30.21 -4.75 8.28
CA GLY A 254 31.49 -5.44 8.34
C GLY A 254 31.49 -6.90 7.87
N PHE A 255 32.69 -7.48 7.86
CA PHE A 255 32.92 -8.87 7.46
C PHE A 255 32.15 -9.91 8.29
N PRO A 256 32.12 -9.84 9.64
CA PRO A 256 31.47 -10.89 10.44
C PRO A 256 29.98 -11.08 10.08
N ALA A 257 29.20 -10.00 10.08
CA ALA A 257 27.78 -10.03 9.73
C ALA A 257 27.55 -10.52 8.28
N THR A 258 28.45 -10.15 7.37
CA THR A 258 28.36 -10.58 5.97
C THR A 258 28.64 -12.08 5.82
N LEU A 259 29.67 -12.59 6.48
CA LEU A 259 30.04 -14.01 6.40
C LEU A 259 28.96 -14.90 7.01
N GLU A 260 28.41 -14.51 8.16
CA GLU A 260 27.30 -15.23 8.80
C GLU A 260 26.07 -15.25 7.88
N ALA A 261 25.70 -14.10 7.29
CA ALA A 261 24.57 -14.03 6.38
C ALA A 261 24.78 -14.83 5.09
N LEU A 262 25.99 -14.84 4.54
CA LEU A 262 26.33 -15.64 3.36
C LEU A 262 26.32 -17.15 3.66
N SER A 263 26.66 -17.57 4.89
CA SER A 263 26.48 -18.96 5.33
C SER A 263 25.01 -19.36 5.28
N VAL A 264 24.11 -18.51 5.84
CA VAL A 264 22.67 -18.76 5.80
C VAL A 264 22.14 -18.80 4.36
N LEU A 265 22.58 -17.88 3.49
CA LEU A 265 22.23 -17.92 2.06
C LEU A 265 22.64 -19.25 1.42
N HIS A 266 23.87 -19.70 1.69
CA HIS A 266 24.40 -20.93 1.13
C HIS A 266 23.64 -22.17 1.62
N GLU A 267 23.27 -22.22 2.89
CA GLU A 267 22.45 -23.29 3.46
C GLU A 267 21.07 -23.39 2.80
N VAL A 268 20.43 -22.25 2.50
CA VAL A 268 19.09 -22.21 1.92
C VAL A 268 19.08 -22.53 0.42
N TYR A 269 19.99 -21.93 -0.35
CA TYR A 269 19.99 -22.04 -1.82
C TYR A 269 20.89 -23.17 -2.36
N GLY A 270 21.79 -23.68 -1.53
CA GLY A 270 22.96 -24.44 -2.00
C GLY A 270 24.00 -23.54 -2.67
N TRP A 271 25.23 -24.03 -2.87
CA TRP A 271 26.24 -23.26 -3.61
C TRP A 271 25.89 -23.33 -5.09
N GLN A 272 25.53 -22.20 -5.68
CA GLN A 272 25.13 -22.15 -7.10
C GLN A 272 25.98 -21.19 -7.94
N SER A 273 27.04 -20.60 -7.38
CA SER A 273 27.82 -19.59 -8.10
C SER A 273 28.88 -20.23 -8.99
N ASN A 274 28.67 -20.15 -10.31
CA ASN A 274 29.68 -20.39 -11.35
C ASN A 274 30.40 -19.10 -11.76
N LYS A 275 30.24 -17.99 -11.02
CA LYS A 275 30.89 -16.72 -11.37
C LYS A 275 32.41 -16.83 -11.18
N LYS A 276 33.14 -16.62 -12.27
CA LYS A 276 34.58 -16.42 -12.22
C LYS A 276 34.87 -15.14 -11.41
N LEU A 277 35.75 -15.25 -10.41
CA LEU A 277 36.23 -14.08 -9.68
C LEU A 277 36.86 -13.09 -10.68
N GLU A 278 36.49 -11.82 -10.55
CA GLU A 278 37.12 -10.75 -11.31
C GLU A 278 38.59 -10.66 -10.89
N GLU A 279 39.50 -10.60 -11.87
CA GLU A 279 40.92 -10.45 -11.59
C GLU A 279 41.19 -9.13 -10.87
N TYR A 280 42.07 -9.16 -9.87
CA TYR A 280 42.37 -7.98 -9.08
C TYR A 280 43.09 -6.93 -9.94
N ASN A 281 42.43 -5.78 -10.16
CA ASN A 281 42.98 -4.67 -10.92
C ASN A 281 42.65 -3.33 -10.24
N VAL A 282 43.64 -2.78 -9.53
CA VAL A 282 43.48 -1.55 -8.75
C VAL A 282 43.13 -0.33 -9.61
N GLU A 283 43.70 -0.22 -10.82
CA GLU A 283 43.46 0.91 -11.72
C GLU A 283 42.01 0.89 -12.23
N LEU A 284 41.54 -0.28 -12.66
CA LEU A 284 40.15 -0.50 -13.05
C LEU A 284 39.18 -0.18 -11.91
N PHE A 285 39.43 -0.70 -10.71
CA PHE A 285 38.59 -0.47 -9.53
C PHE A 285 38.57 1.00 -9.13
N THR A 286 39.71 1.69 -9.23
CA THR A 286 39.80 3.13 -8.99
C THR A 286 38.96 3.90 -10.00
N GLN A 287 39.10 3.61 -11.30
CA GLN A 287 38.39 4.31 -12.36
C GLN A 287 36.86 4.15 -12.22
N ARG A 288 36.38 2.91 -12.09
CA ARG A 288 34.94 2.64 -11.96
C ARG A 288 34.39 3.09 -10.60
N GLY A 289 35.20 3.04 -9.55
CA GLY A 289 34.83 3.54 -8.22
C GLY A 289 34.60 5.05 -8.24
N LYS A 290 35.50 5.82 -8.87
CA LYS A 290 35.32 7.26 -9.09
C LYS A 290 34.06 7.55 -9.90
N ALA A 291 33.83 6.82 -11.00
CA ALA A 291 32.65 6.97 -11.84
C ALA A 291 31.35 6.70 -11.06
N THR A 292 31.31 5.60 -10.32
CA THR A 292 30.15 5.19 -9.51
C THR A 292 29.85 6.18 -8.38
N CYS A 293 30.88 6.59 -7.63
CA CYS A 293 30.74 7.59 -6.57
C CYS A 293 30.26 8.93 -7.13
N LYS A 294 30.82 9.36 -8.27
CA LYS A 294 30.40 10.60 -8.94
C LYS A 294 28.97 10.53 -9.48
N GLN A 295 28.49 9.35 -9.89
CA GLN A 295 27.10 9.17 -10.29
C GLN A 295 26.11 9.39 -9.13
N ILE A 296 26.48 8.96 -7.92
CA ILE A 296 25.65 9.12 -6.70
C ILE A 296 25.67 10.57 -6.21
N TYR A 297 26.87 11.17 -6.14
CA TYR A 297 27.07 12.47 -5.49
C TYR A 297 27.09 13.66 -6.44
N THR A 298 27.18 13.43 -7.76
CA THR A 298 27.16 14.45 -8.82
C THR A 298 28.04 15.67 -8.50
N HIS A 299 27.43 16.82 -8.24
CA HIS A 299 28.08 18.11 -7.98
C HIS A 299 28.72 18.22 -6.59
N VAL A 300 28.38 17.35 -5.63
CA VAL A 300 29.02 17.34 -4.31
C VAL A 300 30.19 16.37 -4.19
N TYR A 301 30.47 15.59 -5.24
CA TYR A 301 31.53 14.59 -5.27
C TYR A 301 32.91 15.17 -4.88
N ASP A 302 33.39 16.20 -5.60
CA ASP A 302 34.74 16.73 -5.37
C ASP A 302 34.90 17.32 -3.97
N THR A 303 33.89 18.02 -3.49
CA THR A 303 33.90 18.62 -2.13
C THR A 303 33.89 17.54 -1.05
N MET A 304 33.09 16.48 -1.22
CA MET A 304 33.04 15.35 -0.28
C MET A 304 34.39 14.61 -0.25
N MET A 305 34.96 14.31 -1.41
CA MET A 305 36.23 13.58 -1.51
C MET A 305 37.39 14.38 -0.94
N ASN A 306 37.47 15.69 -1.20
CA ASN A 306 38.51 16.54 -0.63
C ASN A 306 38.44 16.57 0.91
N LYS A 307 37.24 16.69 1.47
CA LYS A 307 37.03 16.63 2.93
C LYS A 307 37.46 15.28 3.51
N LEU A 308 37.06 14.18 2.87
CA LEU A 308 37.42 12.84 3.34
C LEU A 308 38.92 12.61 3.26
N HIS A 309 39.58 13.03 2.18
CA HIS A 309 41.02 12.93 2.01
C HIS A 309 41.80 13.72 3.07
N MET A 310 41.29 14.90 3.46
CA MET A 310 41.86 15.67 4.58
C MET A 310 41.70 14.99 5.94
N ILE A 311 40.64 14.20 6.13
CA ILE A 311 40.39 13.43 7.37
C ILE A 311 41.25 12.17 7.40
N SER A 312 41.25 11.40 6.32
CA SER A 312 42.12 10.23 6.13
C SER A 312 42.29 9.94 4.63
N PRO A 313 43.51 10.09 4.10
CA PRO A 313 43.86 9.69 2.74
C PRO A 313 43.56 8.21 2.47
N GLU A 314 43.85 7.33 3.42
CA GLU A 314 43.68 5.87 3.31
C GLU A 314 42.20 5.51 3.18
N ILE A 315 41.34 6.05 4.07
CA ILE A 315 39.90 5.81 4.01
C ILE A 315 39.31 6.39 2.72
N SER A 316 39.78 7.56 2.29
CA SER A 316 39.37 8.15 1.01
C SER A 316 39.69 7.24 -0.18
N GLU A 317 40.88 6.64 -0.20
CA GLU A 317 41.29 5.71 -1.25
C GLU A 317 40.51 4.39 -1.18
N TRP A 318 40.45 3.75 0.00
CA TRP A 318 39.76 2.48 0.20
C TRP A 318 38.27 2.60 -0.09
N MET A 319 37.62 3.71 0.30
CA MET A 319 36.22 3.93 -0.02
C MET A 319 35.97 3.90 -1.54
N ILE A 320 36.87 4.50 -2.34
CA ILE A 320 36.76 4.49 -3.80
C ILE A 320 37.03 3.11 -4.37
N ILE A 321 38.12 2.45 -3.96
CA ILE A 321 38.55 1.17 -4.54
C ILE A 321 37.67 0.02 -4.06
N GLU A 322 37.51 -0.13 -2.74
CA GLU A 322 36.81 -1.25 -2.11
C GLU A 322 35.29 -1.04 -2.08
N GLY A 323 34.85 0.16 -1.70
CA GLY A 323 33.43 0.51 -1.62
C GLY A 323 32.80 0.65 -3.00
N TYR A 324 33.10 1.75 -3.69
CA TYR A 324 32.47 2.06 -4.97
C TYR A 324 32.98 1.15 -6.10
N GLY A 325 34.28 0.90 -6.14
CA GLY A 325 34.94 0.09 -7.15
C GLY A 325 34.55 -1.38 -7.04
N LYS A 326 34.93 -2.07 -5.98
CA LYS A 326 34.77 -3.52 -5.89
C LYS A 326 33.36 -3.98 -5.52
N THR A 327 32.56 -3.14 -4.85
CA THR A 327 31.26 -3.56 -4.30
C THR A 327 30.07 -2.92 -5.01
N LEU A 328 29.94 -1.60 -5.01
CA LEU A 328 28.72 -0.94 -5.53
C LEU A 328 28.61 -0.96 -7.05
N SER A 329 29.73 -0.98 -7.78
CA SER A 329 29.72 -0.99 -9.26
C SER A 329 29.44 -2.37 -9.87
N ARG A 330 29.30 -3.41 -9.04
CA ARG A 330 29.08 -4.79 -9.52
C ARG A 330 27.74 -4.93 -10.26
N PRO A 331 27.63 -5.83 -11.24
CA PRO A 331 26.35 -6.17 -11.85
C PRO A 331 25.44 -6.93 -10.88
N GLY A 332 24.18 -7.12 -11.24
CA GLY A 332 23.20 -7.92 -10.49
C GLY A 332 22.18 -7.09 -9.71
N LEU A 333 22.59 -5.96 -9.13
CA LEU A 333 21.68 -4.94 -8.59
C LEU A 333 22.07 -3.56 -9.14
N SER A 334 21.07 -2.76 -9.50
CA SER A 334 21.27 -1.37 -9.91
C SER A 334 21.74 -0.52 -8.74
N LEU A 335 22.39 0.61 -9.03
CA LEU A 335 22.80 1.55 -7.97
C LEU A 335 21.61 2.04 -7.13
N GLN A 336 20.45 2.23 -7.75
CA GLN A 336 19.24 2.59 -7.03
C GLN A 336 18.83 1.50 -6.02
N GLN A 337 18.85 0.24 -6.43
CA GLN A 337 18.50 -0.90 -5.56
C GLN A 337 19.52 -1.04 -4.42
N ARG A 338 20.81 -0.87 -4.70
CA ARG A 338 21.87 -0.87 -3.67
C ARG A 338 21.69 0.26 -2.67
N GLU A 339 21.39 1.48 -3.12
CA GLU A 339 21.11 2.62 -2.23
C GLU A 339 19.92 2.33 -1.30
N LEU A 340 18.86 1.65 -1.77
CA LEU A 340 17.74 1.27 -0.89
C LEU A 340 18.18 0.28 0.21
N CYS A 341 18.98 -0.74 -0.13
CA CYS A 341 19.55 -1.65 0.87
C CYS A 341 20.44 -0.91 1.88
N ILE A 342 21.28 0.01 1.41
CA ILE A 342 22.20 0.79 2.25
C ILE A 342 21.43 1.72 3.18
N ILE A 343 20.45 2.46 2.68
CA ILE A 343 19.56 3.31 3.49
C ILE A 343 18.91 2.48 4.59
N ALA A 344 18.49 1.26 4.28
CA ALA A 344 17.84 0.38 5.23
C ALA A 344 18.80 -0.09 6.34
N ILE A 345 20.03 -0.51 5.99
CA ILE A 345 21.06 -0.88 6.96
C ILE A 345 21.40 0.31 7.88
N LEU A 346 21.62 1.49 7.29
CA LEU A 346 21.99 2.70 8.04
C LEU A 346 20.86 3.20 8.94
N ALA A 347 19.61 3.04 8.52
CA ALA A 347 18.44 3.35 9.34
C ALA A 347 18.33 2.40 10.55
N ALA A 348 18.54 1.09 10.34
CA ALA A 348 18.57 0.10 11.42
C ALA A 348 19.74 0.31 12.39
N GLY A 349 20.91 0.68 11.88
CA GLY A 349 22.10 0.99 12.69
C GLY A 349 22.12 2.38 13.32
N ASN A 350 21.10 3.21 13.11
CA ASN A 350 20.99 4.60 13.61
C ASN A 350 22.17 5.52 13.20
N TRP A 351 22.72 5.33 12.00
CA TRP A 351 23.85 6.11 11.47
C TRP A 351 23.40 7.41 10.79
N LYS A 352 22.91 8.39 11.56
CA LYS A 352 22.22 9.59 11.05
C LYS A 352 22.97 10.36 9.94
N ASN A 353 24.27 10.61 10.10
CA ASN A 353 25.05 11.37 9.11
C ASN A 353 25.22 10.60 7.79
N GLN A 354 25.46 9.29 7.88
CA GLN A 354 25.60 8.45 6.68
C GLN A 354 24.23 8.25 6.01
N LEU A 355 23.17 8.05 6.81
CA LEU A 355 21.80 7.95 6.32
C LEU A 355 21.40 9.22 5.54
N TYR A 356 21.77 10.41 6.02
CA TYR A 356 21.57 11.66 5.28
C TYR A 356 22.28 11.65 3.92
N SER A 357 23.55 11.24 3.90
CA SER A 357 24.34 11.18 2.66
C SER A 357 23.72 10.25 1.62
N HIS A 358 23.28 9.06 2.04
CA HIS A 358 22.69 8.06 1.15
C HIS A 358 21.25 8.39 0.73
N ILE A 359 20.42 8.97 1.60
CA ILE A 359 19.10 9.49 1.17
C ILE A 359 19.28 10.59 0.11
N ARG A 360 20.25 11.49 0.29
CA ARG A 360 20.56 12.51 -0.72
C ARG A 360 21.05 11.88 -2.03
N GLY A 361 21.95 10.91 -1.95
CA GLY A 361 22.45 10.15 -3.10
C GLY A 361 21.33 9.44 -3.88
N ALA A 362 20.45 8.73 -3.17
CA ALA A 362 19.27 8.09 -3.74
C ALA A 362 18.37 9.07 -4.51
N LEU A 363 18.10 10.25 -3.94
CA LEU A 363 17.31 11.30 -4.61
C LEU A 363 18.01 11.82 -5.87
N LEU A 364 19.34 11.95 -5.87
CA LEU A 364 20.12 12.37 -7.04
C LEU A 364 20.14 11.29 -8.14
N LEU A 365 20.11 10.01 -7.76
CA LEU A 365 19.92 8.89 -8.68
C LEU A 365 18.48 8.79 -9.22
N GLY A 366 17.56 9.68 -8.81
CA GLY A 366 16.19 9.72 -9.28
C GLY A 366 15.22 8.81 -8.51
N ILE A 367 15.62 8.24 -7.37
CA ILE A 367 14.67 7.53 -6.50
C ILE A 367 13.67 8.55 -5.96
N LYS A 368 12.38 8.30 -6.18
CA LYS A 368 11.31 9.18 -5.69
C LYS A 368 11.26 9.17 -4.16
N PRO A 369 10.97 10.30 -3.50
CA PRO A 369 10.80 10.35 -2.04
C PRO A 369 9.81 9.31 -1.50
N ALA A 370 8.74 9.00 -2.24
CA ALA A 370 7.76 7.98 -1.86
C ALA A 370 8.39 6.58 -1.69
N ILE A 371 9.33 6.20 -2.56
CA ILE A 371 10.03 4.91 -2.51
C ILE A 371 10.94 4.83 -1.26
N ILE A 372 11.60 5.92 -0.91
CA ILE A 372 12.42 5.99 0.31
C ILE A 372 11.53 5.87 1.55
N LYS A 373 10.38 6.56 1.58
CA LYS A 373 9.40 6.42 2.68
C LYS A 373 8.90 4.98 2.80
N GLU A 374 8.56 4.37 1.68
CA GLU A 374 8.09 2.98 1.62
C GLU A 374 9.15 2.01 2.15
N THR A 375 10.42 2.18 1.78
CA THR A 375 11.54 1.39 2.33
C THR A 375 11.55 1.46 3.85
N CYS A 376 11.48 2.67 4.43
CA CYS A 376 11.44 2.85 5.88
C CYS A 376 10.18 2.26 6.52
N SER A 377 9.02 2.30 5.83
CA SER A 377 7.77 1.73 6.32
C SER A 377 7.87 0.20 6.45
N TYR A 378 8.49 -0.48 5.48
CA TYR A 378 8.75 -1.92 5.59
C TYR A 378 9.61 -2.26 6.82
N LEU A 379 10.66 -1.48 7.09
CA LEU A 379 11.49 -1.72 8.28
C LEU A 379 10.69 -1.55 9.58
N LEU A 380 9.77 -0.60 9.64
CA LEU A 380 8.91 -0.41 10.81
C LEU A 380 7.92 -1.57 10.97
N ILE A 381 7.26 -1.99 9.89
CA ILE A 381 6.30 -3.11 9.89
C ILE A 381 6.96 -4.39 10.41
N TYR A 382 8.18 -4.67 9.97
CA TYR A 382 8.95 -5.84 10.40
C TYR A 382 9.69 -5.61 11.74
N LYS A 383 9.45 -4.49 12.43
CA LYS A 383 10.07 -4.12 13.72
C LYS A 383 11.61 -4.18 13.67
N LEU A 384 12.19 -3.79 12.55
CA LEU A 384 13.63 -3.73 12.30
C LEU A 384 14.24 -2.38 12.66
N ILE A 385 13.41 -1.34 12.78
CA ILE A 385 13.79 -0.02 13.29
C ILE A 385 12.89 0.36 14.47
N THR A 386 13.45 1.14 15.40
CA THR A 386 12.71 1.74 16.52
C THR A 386 12.36 3.21 16.26
N GLU A 387 13.11 3.91 15.40
CA GLU A 387 12.95 5.34 15.12
C GLU A 387 12.65 5.64 13.63
N TYR A 388 11.38 5.48 13.24
CA TYR A 388 10.90 5.90 11.90
C TYR A 388 11.13 7.41 11.64
N HIS A 389 11.08 8.22 12.70
CA HIS A 389 11.18 9.68 12.60
C HIS A 389 12.51 10.19 12.06
N SER A 390 13.63 9.51 12.32
CA SER A 390 14.97 9.99 11.92
C SER A 390 15.13 10.01 10.39
N ALA A 391 14.72 8.94 9.69
CA ALA A 391 14.78 8.87 8.22
C ALA A 391 13.78 9.83 7.55
N ILE A 392 12.56 9.93 8.10
CA ILE A 392 11.52 10.82 7.56
C ILE A 392 11.86 12.29 7.79
N ALA A 393 12.47 12.64 8.93
CA ALA A 393 12.94 14.00 9.20
C ALA A 393 14.03 14.40 8.19
N ILE A 394 15.02 13.53 7.96
CA ILE A 394 16.07 13.74 6.94
C ILE A 394 15.45 13.93 5.55
N LEU A 395 14.54 13.05 5.15
CA LEU A 395 13.89 13.14 3.85
C LEU A 395 13.06 14.43 3.71
N SER A 396 12.38 14.85 4.78
CA SER A 396 11.62 16.11 4.80
C SER A 396 12.52 17.33 4.65
N ILE A 397 13.69 17.34 5.27
CA ILE A 397 14.70 18.40 5.10
C ILE A 397 15.15 18.45 3.63
N LEU A 398 15.54 17.30 3.07
CA LEU A 398 16.09 17.20 1.72
C LEU A 398 15.07 17.46 0.59
N THR A 399 13.77 17.36 0.87
CA THR A 399 12.71 17.58 -0.12
C THR A 399 12.06 18.96 -0.03
N LYS A 400 12.13 19.65 1.12
CA LYS A 400 11.69 21.04 1.27
C LYS A 400 12.54 22.04 0.47
N ASP A 401 13.82 21.74 0.27
CA ASP A 401 14.77 22.54 -0.51
C ASP A 401 14.46 22.59 -2.03
N LYS A 402 13.41 21.90 -2.52
CA LYS A 402 13.00 21.93 -3.94
C LYS A 402 11.75 22.78 -4.23
N THR A 403 11.17 23.40 -3.21
CA THR A 403 9.96 24.26 -3.30
C THR A 403 10.21 25.75 -3.02
N GLN A 404 11.47 26.16 -2.96
CA GLN A 404 11.93 27.55 -3.11
C GLN A 404 12.81 27.63 -4.35
#